data_AF-A0A1S8T0J7-F1
#
_entry.id   AF-A0A1S8T0J7-F1
#
_cell.length_a   1.000
_cell.length_b   1.000
_cell.length_c   1.000
_cell.angle_alpha   90.00
_cell.angle_beta   90.00
_cell.angle_gamma   90.00
#
_symmetry.space_group_name_H-M   'P 1'
#
loop_
_entity.id
_entity.type
_entity.pdbx_description
1 polymer ?
#
loop_
_entity_poly.entity_id
_entity_poly.type
_entity_poly.pdbx_seq_one_letter_code
_entity_poly.pdbx_strand_id
1 'polypeptide(L)' 'MDEIAYDLDIWRELLHNEIDNNKELNSDNVLKISEKLYEVIVEAYKEQLNINNK' A
#
# COMPACT_ATOMS: atom_id res chain seq x y z
N MET A 1 -1.61 4.48 -16.55
CA MET A 1 -2.04 3.75 -15.34
C MET A 1 -2.59 4.80 -14.40
N ASP A 2 -3.68 4.49 -13.70
CA ASP A 2 -4.14 5.29 -12.57
C ASP A 2 -2.99 5.38 -11.55
N GLU A 3 -2.62 6.60 -11.13
CA GLU A 3 -1.47 6.88 -10.26
C GLU A 3 -1.59 6.10 -8.94
N ILE A 4 -2.81 6.00 -8.41
CA ILE A 4 -3.08 5.23 -7.19
C ILE A 4 -2.91 3.73 -7.42
N ALA A 5 -3.33 3.20 -8.58
CA ALA A 5 -3.15 1.79 -8.88
C ALA A 5 -1.66 1.41 -9.00
N TYR A 6 -0.85 2.31 -9.56
CA TYR A 6 0.60 2.13 -9.63
C TYR A 6 1.25 2.13 -8.24
N ASP A 7 0.87 3.08 -7.38
CA ASP A 7 1.41 3.16 -6.02
C ASP A 7 1.00 1.95 -5.17
N LEU A 8 -0.23 1.44 -5.31
CA LEU A 8 -0.67 0.21 -4.66
C LEU A 8 0.21 -0.99 -5.02
N ASP A 9 0.54 -1.12 -6.31
CA ASP A 9 1.37 -2.22 -6.80
C ASP A 9 2.79 -2.16 -6.22
N ILE A 10 3.40 -0.97 -6.22
CA ILE A 10 4.73 -0.75 -5.66
C ILE A 10 4.78 -1.08 -4.17
N TRP A 11 3.89 -0.49 -3.37
CA TRP A 11 3.95 -0.64 -1.92
C TRP A 11 3.67 -2.08 -1.48
N ARG A 12 2.80 -2.78 -2.21
CA ARG A 12 2.54 -4.20 -2.00
C ARG A 12 3.76 -5.06 -2.32
N GLU A 13 4.43 -4.80 -3.44
CA GLU A 13 5.64 -5.54 -3.82
C GLU A 13 6.79 -5.29 -2.83
N LEU A 14 6.97 -4.03 -2.39
CA LEU A 14 7.95 -3.68 -1.36
C LEU A 14 7.66 -4.39 -0.03
N LEU A 15 6.40 -4.49 0.38
CA LEU A 15 6.04 -5.18 1.62
C LEU A 15 6.36 -6.67 1.54
N HIS A 16 5.99 -7.34 0.44
CA HIS A 16 6.33 -8.75 0.24
C HIS A 16 7.83 -8.97 0.23
N ASN A 17 8.59 -8.13 -0.48
CA ASN A 17 10.04 -8.22 -0.52
C ASN A 17 10.66 -8.03 0.88
N GLU A 18 10.18 -7.08 1.68
CA GLU A 18 10.72 -6.86 3.02
C GLU A 18 10.43 -8.04 3.96
N ILE A 19 9.23 -8.63 3.87
CA ILE A 19 8.83 -9.81 4.63
C ILE A 19 9.67 -11.03 4.23
N ASP A 20 9.84 -11.27 2.92
CA ASP A 20 10.59 -12.40 2.39
C ASP A 20 12.09 -12.33 2.74
N ASN A 21 12.66 -11.12 2.71
CA ASN A 21 14.08 -10.91 2.99
C ASN A 21 14.43 -10.89 4.49
N ASN A 22 13.56 -10.34 5.35
CA ASN A 22 13.87 -10.23 6.78
C ASN A 22 13.26 -11.36 7.63
N LYS A 23 12.23 -12.08 7.13
CA LYS A 23 11.46 -13.12 7.86
C LYS A 23 10.87 -12.69 9.20
N GLU A 24 11.02 -11.42 9.57
CA GLU A 24 10.56 -10.79 10.80
C GLU A 24 9.46 -9.78 10.48
N LEU A 25 8.22 -10.19 10.73
CA LEU A 25 7.03 -9.36 10.52
C LEU A 25 6.94 -8.15 11.44
N ASN A 26 7.71 -8.16 12.53
CA ASN A 26 7.78 -7.11 13.55
C ASN A 26 8.93 -6.12 13.31
N SER A 27 9.58 -6.14 12.14
CA SER A 27 10.61 -5.16 11.83
C SER A 27 10.00 -3.77 11.62
N ASP A 28 10.74 -2.73 12.02
CA ASP A 28 10.33 -1.33 11.82
C ASP A 28 10.08 -1.00 10.34
N ASN A 29 10.78 -1.67 9.44
CA ASN A 29 10.61 -1.48 8.00
C ASN A 29 9.30 -2.08 7.51
N VAL A 30 8.97 -3.31 7.93
CA VAL A 30 7.68 -3.93 7.61
C VAL A 30 6.54 -3.06 8.13
N LEU A 31 6.67 -2.52 9.35
CA LEU A 31 5.68 -1.58 9.89
C LEU A 31 5.53 -0.34 9.00
N LYS A 32 6.62 0.38 8.72
CA LYS A 32 6.58 1.61 7.90
C LYS A 32 5.99 1.38 6.50
N ILE A 33 6.38 0.29 5.85
CA ILE A 33 5.86 -0.06 4.52
C ILE A 33 4.37 -0.41 4.61
N SER A 34 3.94 -1.14 5.64
CA SER A 34 2.53 -1.46 5.85
C SER A 34 1.66 -0.22 6.10
N GLU A 35 2.16 0.77 6.84
CA GLU A 35 1.49 2.04 7.07
C GLU A 35 1.33 2.84 5.77
N LYS A 36 2.39 2.88 4.93
CA LYS A 36 2.35 3.52 3.62
C LYS A 36 1.36 2.84 2.68
N LEU A 37 1.35 1.52 2.62
CA LEU A 37 0.38 0.77 1.83
C LEU A 37 -1.06 1.06 2.30
N TYR A 38 -1.29 1.15 3.61
CA TYR A 38 -2.59 1.50 4.16
C TYR A 38 -3.05 2.90 3.75
N GLU A 39 -2.17 3.91 3.78
CA GLU A 39 -2.49 5.26 3.32
C GLU A 39 -2.99 5.26 1.86
N VAL A 40 -2.28 4.57 0.97
CA VAL A 40 -2.65 4.47 -0.46
C VAL A 40 -3.97 3.73 -0.66
N ILE A 41 -4.22 2.65 0.10
CA ILE A 41 -5.51 1.94 0.07
C ILE A 41 -6.65 2.88 0.46
N VAL A 42 -6.47 3.67 1.52
CA VAL A 42 -7.48 4.64 1.98
C VAL A 42 -7.75 5.70 0.91
N GLU A 43 -6.72 6.18 0.23
CA GLU A 43 -6.87 7.12 -0.88
C GLU A 43 -7.64 6.51 -2.05
N ALA A 44 -7.30 5.28 -2.46
CA ALA A 44 -8.02 4.54 -3.49
C ALA A 44 -9.52 4.39 -3.17
N TYR A 45 -9.85 4.06 -1.92
CA TYR A 45 -11.23 3.96 -1.47
C TYR A 45 -11.97 5.30 -1.52
N LYS A 46 -11.32 6.39 -1.09
CA LYS A 46 -11.92 7.74 -1.17
C LYS A 46 -12.18 8.15 -2.62
N GLU A 47 -11.27 7.86 -3.53
CA GLU A 47 -11.45 8.16 -4.95
C GLU A 47 -12.61 7.36 -5.55
N GLN A 48 -12.71 6.06 -5.27
CA GLN A 48 -13.86 5.25 -5.69
C GLN A 48 -15.18 5.79 -5.15
N LEU A 49 -15.24 6.18 -3.87
CA LEU A 49 -16.45 6.78 -3.28
C LEU A 49 -16.82 8.11 -3.96
N ASN A 50 -15.84 8.94 -4.31
CA ASN A 50 -16.06 10.21 -5.01
C ASN A 50 -16.53 10.01 -6.46
N ILE A 51 -16.06 8.96 -7.13
CA ILE A 51 -16.53 8.57 -8.47
C ILE A 51 -17.98 8.07 -8.40
N ASN A 52 -18.31 7.23 -7.41
CA ASN A 52 -19.64 6.63 -7.25
C ASN A 52 -20.73 7.63 -6.81
N ASN A 53 -20.35 8.81 -6.30
CA ASN A 53 -21.26 9.87 -5.87
C ASN A 53 -21.45 10.99 -6.92
N LYS A 54 -20.85 10.87 -8.11
CA LYS A 54 -21.04 11.77 -9.27
C LYS A 54 -22.03 11.17 -10.26
#